data_AF-A0A3S4LMH7-F1
#
_entry.id   AF-A0A3S4LMH7-F1
#
_cell.length_a   1.000
_cell.length_b   1.000
_cell.length_c   1.000
_cell.angle_alpha   90.00
_cell.angle_beta   90.00
_cell.angle_gamma   90.00
#
_symmetry.space_group_name_H-M   'P 1'
#
loop_
_entity.id
_entity.type
_entity.pdbx_description
1 polymer ?
#
loop_
_entity_poly.entity_id
_entity_poly.type
_entity_poly.pdbx_seq_one_letter_code
_entity_poly.pdbx_strand_id
1 'polypeptide(L)'
;MTFFGGNTLKADVSISVTELGSLLDHTGPHLEAEEYIARTFGAEQSYMVTNGTSTSNKIVGMYAAPAGSTLLIDRNCHNRWRIC
;
A
#
# COMPACT_ATOMS: atom_id res chain seq x y z
N MET A 1 -31.10 2.40 6.56
CA MET A 1 -29.78 1.79 6.85
C MET A 1 -29.74 0.37 6.29
N THR A 2 -29.93 0.22 4.97
CA THR A 2 -30.17 -1.09 4.33
C THR A 2 -29.36 -1.31 3.05
N PHE A 3 -28.75 -0.27 2.48
CA PHE A 3 -28.01 -0.39 1.22
C PHE A 3 -26.59 -0.96 1.41
N PHE A 4 -25.81 -0.42 2.34
CA PHE A 4 -24.43 -0.88 2.60
C PHE A 4 -24.31 -1.96 3.69
N GLY A 5 -25.41 -2.29 4.38
CA GLY A 5 -25.39 -3.14 5.56
C GLY A 5 -24.78 -2.46 6.80
N GLY A 6 -25.16 -2.91 8.00
CA GLY A 6 -24.70 -2.30 9.25
C GLY A 6 -23.22 -2.51 9.56
N ASN A 7 -22.62 -3.61 9.08
CA ASN A 7 -21.23 -3.96 9.40
C ASN A 7 -20.22 -3.14 8.59
N THR A 8 -20.52 -2.79 7.35
CA THR A 8 -19.64 -1.96 6.50
C THR A 8 -19.35 -0.62 7.16
N LEU A 9 -20.38 0.02 7.74
CA LEU A 9 -20.22 1.30 8.44
C LEU A 9 -19.56 1.14 9.82
N LYS A 10 -19.71 -0.02 10.47
CA LYS A 10 -19.04 -0.30 11.76
C LYS A 10 -17.55 -0.58 11.60
N ALA A 11 -17.13 -1.04 10.43
CA ALA A 11 -15.74 -1.31 10.11
C ALA A 11 -14.97 -0.04 9.66
N ASP A 12 -15.66 1.07 9.43
CA ASP A 12 -15.06 2.38 9.13
C ASP A 12 -14.52 3.01 10.43
N VAL A 13 -13.34 2.54 10.82
CA VAL A 13 -12.63 2.94 12.04
C VAL A 13 -11.29 3.57 11.70
N SER A 14 -10.71 4.31 12.65
CA SER A 14 -9.39 4.92 12.52
C SER A 14 -8.43 4.40 13.58
N ILE A 15 -7.21 4.94 13.62
CA ILE A 15 -6.17 4.63 14.61
C ILE A 15 -6.60 4.88 16.07
N SER A 16 -7.78 5.47 16.31
CA SER A 16 -8.37 5.60 17.64
C SER A 16 -8.68 4.25 18.29
N VAL A 17 -8.85 3.19 17.50
CA VAL A 17 -8.95 1.81 17.97
C VAL A 17 -7.54 1.24 18.10
N THR A 18 -6.90 1.48 19.24
CA THR A 18 -5.48 1.14 19.47
C THR A 18 -5.17 -0.35 19.33
N GLU A 19 -6.16 -1.23 19.56
CA GLU A 19 -6.03 -2.69 19.41
C GLU A 19 -5.74 -3.12 17.97
N LEU A 20 -6.10 -2.30 16.96
CA LEU A 20 -5.79 -2.56 15.55
C LEU A 20 -4.42 -2.04 15.12
N GLY A 21 -3.74 -1.28 15.98
CA GLY A 21 -2.47 -0.64 15.66
C GLY A 21 -2.61 0.48 14.63
N SER A 22 -1.53 0.73 13.89
CA SER A 22 -1.45 1.77 12.86
C SER A 22 -0.88 1.19 11.58
N LEU A 23 -1.59 1.41 10.47
CA LEU A 23 -1.16 1.01 9.13
C LEU A 23 0.10 1.77 8.68
N LEU A 24 0.19 3.07 9.02
CA LEU A 24 1.31 3.92 8.59
C LEU A 24 2.57 3.70 9.41
N ASP A 25 2.43 3.27 10.67
CA ASP A 25 3.56 2.99 11.55
C ASP A 25 3.99 1.51 11.50
N HIS A 26 3.29 0.68 10.72
CA HIS A 26 3.54 -0.76 10.62
C HIS A 26 3.56 -1.43 12.00
N THR A 27 2.46 -1.31 12.76
CA THR A 27 2.36 -1.83 14.14
C THR A 27 1.14 -2.71 14.35
N GLY A 28 1.22 -3.60 15.35
CA GLY A 28 0.13 -4.47 15.75
C GLY A 28 -0.32 -5.40 14.63
N PRO A 29 -1.64 -5.69 14.51
CA PRO A 29 -2.19 -6.58 13.47
C PRO A 29 -1.81 -6.19 12.03
N HIS A 30 -1.53 -4.92 11.76
CA HIS A 30 -1.10 -4.49 10.43
C HIS A 30 0.29 -5.01 10.06
N LEU A 31 1.24 -5.01 11.01
CA LEU A 31 2.58 -5.58 10.78
C LEU A 31 2.49 -7.09 10.56
N GLU A 32 1.72 -7.79 11.39
CA GLU A 32 1.51 -9.24 11.26
C GLU A 32 0.92 -9.60 9.88
N ALA A 33 -0.01 -8.78 9.39
CA ALA A 33 -0.60 -8.94 8.07
C ALA A 33 0.44 -8.72 6.95
N GLU A 34 1.27 -7.68 7.05
CA GLU A 34 2.34 -7.42 6.07
C GLU A 34 3.38 -8.54 6.04
N GLU A 35 3.81 -9.05 7.20
CA GLU A 35 4.72 -10.19 7.28
C GLU A 35 4.09 -11.47 6.73
N TYR A 36 2.80 -11.70 7.00
CA TYR A 36 2.08 -12.83 6.42
C TYR A 36 2.04 -12.77 4.89
N ILE A 37 1.76 -11.59 4.33
CA ILE A 37 1.79 -11.35 2.88
C ILE A 37 3.20 -11.61 2.36
N ALA A 38 4.24 -11.06 3.00
CA ALA A 38 5.64 -11.24 2.58
C ALA A 38 6.03 -12.72 2.52
N ARG A 39 5.72 -13.50 3.56
CA ARG A 39 5.95 -14.96 3.57
C ARG A 39 5.17 -15.69 2.48
N THR A 40 3.92 -15.30 2.25
CA THR A 40 3.04 -15.94 1.27
C THR A 40 3.51 -15.71 -0.16
N PHE A 41 3.96 -14.50 -0.48
CA PHE A 41 4.43 -14.13 -1.82
C PHE A 41 5.94 -14.31 -2.02
N GLY A 42 6.66 -14.78 -0.99
CA GLY A 42 8.11 -15.01 -1.05
C GLY A 42 8.92 -13.72 -1.17
N ALA A 43 8.43 -12.62 -0.62
CA ALA A 43 9.11 -11.33 -0.61
C ALA A 43 9.86 -11.12 0.72
N GLU A 44 10.93 -10.31 0.69
CA GLU A 44 11.63 -9.88 1.91
C GLU A 44 10.73 -9.02 2.80
N GLN A 45 10.00 -8.08 2.18
CA GLN A 45 9.04 -7.20 2.82
C GLN A 45 7.82 -7.01 1.92
N SER A 46 6.67 -6.66 2.50
CA SER A 46 5.44 -6.35 1.76
C SER A 46 4.71 -5.20 2.43
N TYR A 47 4.22 -4.25 1.63
CA TYR A 47 3.53 -3.06 2.09
C TYR A 47 2.12 -2.99 1.52
N MET A 48 1.13 -2.70 2.37
CA MET A 48 -0.25 -2.52 1.93
C MET A 48 -0.48 -1.11 1.37
N VAL A 49 -0.92 -1.00 0.12
CA VAL A 49 -1.24 0.29 -0.53
C VAL A 49 -2.73 0.37 -0.87
N THR A 50 -3.45 1.28 -0.21
CA THR A 50 -4.92 1.42 -0.35
C THR A 50 -5.35 2.27 -1.55
N ASN A 51 -4.42 2.99 -2.19
CA ASN A 51 -4.69 3.83 -3.37
C ASN A 51 -4.30 3.15 -4.69
N GLY A 52 -4.27 1.82 -4.70
CA GLY A 52 -3.98 0.98 -5.85
C GLY A 52 -2.52 1.00 -6.34
N THR A 53 -2.22 0.13 -7.29
CA THR A 53 -0.87 -0.08 -7.88
C THR A 53 -0.28 1.18 -8.52
N SER A 54 -1.16 2.06 -8.95
CA SER A 54 -0.85 3.42 -9.41
C SER A 54 -0.05 4.25 -8.42
N THR A 55 -0.39 4.15 -7.14
CA THR A 55 0.28 4.86 -6.04
C THR A 55 1.52 4.09 -5.62
N SER A 56 1.45 2.75 -5.63
CA SER A 56 2.61 1.88 -5.41
C SER A 56 3.77 2.21 -6.37
N ASN A 57 3.50 2.39 -7.67
CA ASN A 57 4.53 2.75 -8.65
C ASN A 57 5.17 4.10 -8.34
N LYS A 58 4.39 5.08 -7.85
CA LYS A 58 4.92 6.38 -7.45
C LYS A 58 5.79 6.29 -6.20
N ILE A 59 5.36 5.52 -5.20
CA ILE A 59 6.16 5.27 -3.98
C ILE A 59 7.52 4.70 -4.37
N VAL A 60 7.52 3.63 -5.17
CA VAL A 60 8.76 2.99 -5.64
C VAL A 60 9.59 3.94 -6.51
N GLY A 61 8.97 4.62 -7.46
CA GLY A 61 9.65 5.53 -8.38
C GLY A 61 10.32 6.69 -7.67
N MET A 62 9.60 7.40 -6.79
CA MET A 62 10.16 8.55 -6.06
C MET A 62 11.27 8.14 -5.08
N TYR A 63 11.19 6.93 -4.51
CA TYR A 63 12.25 6.40 -3.66
C TYR A 63 13.50 6.01 -4.47
N ALA A 64 13.32 5.31 -5.58
CA ALA A 64 14.41 4.74 -6.36
C ALA A 64 15.07 5.72 -7.35
N ALA A 65 14.37 6.78 -7.76
CA ALA A 65 14.81 7.69 -8.81
C ALA A 65 14.91 9.15 -8.34
N PRO A 66 16.09 9.59 -7.88
CA PRO A 66 16.33 11.00 -7.57
C PRO A 66 16.20 11.90 -8.80
N ALA A 67 15.98 13.19 -8.58
CA ALA A 67 15.92 14.18 -9.65
C ALA A 67 17.20 14.18 -10.50
N GLY A 68 17.04 14.17 -11.83
CA GLY A 68 18.16 14.13 -12.78
C GLY A 68 18.73 12.73 -13.07
N SER A 69 18.18 11.68 -12.45
CA SER A 69 18.55 10.30 -12.77
C SER A 69 18.06 9.88 -14.16
N THR A 70 18.76 8.92 -14.77
CA THR A 70 18.34 8.25 -16.01
C THR A 70 17.79 6.88 -15.66
N LEU A 71 16.57 6.58 -16.12
CA LEU A 71 15.87 5.32 -15.85
C LEU A 71 15.63 4.55 -17.14
N LEU A 72 15.79 3.22 -17.07
CA LEU A 72 15.31 2.32 -18.12
C LEU A 72 13.84 2.00 -17.84
N ILE A 73 12.94 2.54 -18.65
CA ILE A 73 11.49 2.31 -18.54
C ILE A 73 11.02 1.54 -19.76
N ASP A 74 10.25 0.47 -19.54
CA ASP A 74 9.62 -0.28 -20.62
C ASP A 74 8.70 0.63 -21.45
N ARG A 75 8.79 0.52 -22.77
CA ARG A 75 7.98 1.32 -23.70
C ARG A 75 6.49 1.03 -23.57
N ASN A 76 6.12 -0.20 -23.22
CA ASN A 76 4.73 -0.62 -23.02
C ASN A 76 4.26 -0.46 -21.55
N CYS A 77 4.99 0.32 -20.75
CA CYS A 77 4.62 0.52 -19.36
C CYS A 77 3.23 1.17 -19.23
N HIS A 78 2.52 0.77 -18.17
CA HIS A 78 1.26 1.41 -17.82
C HIS A 78 1.48 2.90 -17.58
N ASN A 79 0.50 3.73 -17.96
CA ASN A 79 0.65 5.20 -17.99
C ASN A 79 1.12 5.81 -16.66
N ARG A 80 0.94 5.09 -15.54
CA ARG A 80 1.35 5.50 -14.19
C ARG A 80 2.88 5.49 -13.96
N TRP A 81 3.65 4.76 -14.76
CA TRP A 81 5.12 4.85 -14.76
C TRP A 81 5.65 6.10 -15.48
N ARG A 82 4.84 6.73 -16.34
CA ARG A 82 5.24 7.93 -17.10
C ARG A 82 5.06 9.24 -16.32
N ILE A 83 4.46 9.17 -15.13
CA ILE A 83 4.11 10.33 -14.27
C ILE A 83 4.95 10.32 -12.98
N CYS A 84 5.87 9.37 -12.85
CA CYS A 84 6.95 9.46 -11.87
C CYS A 84 8.07 10.30 -12.50
#